data_AF-A0A960R9M3-F1
#
_entry.id   AF-A0A960R9M3-F1
#
_cell.length_a   1.000
_cell.length_b   1.000
_cell.length_c   1.000
_cell.angle_alpha   90.00
_cell.angle_beta   90.00
_cell.angle_gamma   90.00
#
_symmetry.space_group_name_H-M   'P 1'
#
loop_
_entity.id
_entity.type
_entity.pdbx_description
1 polymer ?
#
loop_
_entity_poly.entity_id
_entity_poly.type
_entity_poly.pdbx_seq_one_letter_code
_entity_poly.pdbx_strand_id
1 'polypeptide(L)'
;VWIYDFRTNIHFTLKKNPLKFDDLQDFIACYNPTNRHQRQATWSEDNPDGRWRQFSYDDIIARDKTSLDIFWLRDDSLANLDNLPDPDILAEEIIENIEAALEGFKDLQATLNGGE
;
A
#
# COMPACT_ATOMS: atom_id res chain seq x y z
N VAL A 1 -17.98 1.79 7.46
CA VAL A 1 -17.07 1.38 6.37
C VAL A 1 -16.00 0.46 6.95
N TRP A 2 -15.51 -0.52 6.18
CA TRP A 2 -14.39 -1.38 6.58
C TRP A 2 -13.21 -1.08 5.68
N ILE A 3 -12.03 -0.89 6.28
CA ILE A 3 -10.80 -0.56 5.57
C ILE A 3 -9.75 -1.60 5.93
N TYR A 4 -9.09 -2.12 4.89
CA TYR A 4 -7.95 -3.02 5.04
C TYR A 4 -6.68 -2.28 4.59
N ASP A 5 -5.69 -2.15 5.47
CA ASP A 5 -4.40 -1.57 5.10
C ASP A 5 -3.46 -2.66 4.54
N PHE A 6 -3.48 -2.80 3.22
CA PHE A 6 -2.53 -3.64 2.46
C PHE A 6 -1.42 -2.81 1.80
N ARG A 7 -1.05 -1.67 2.41
CA ARG A 7 -0.06 -0.76 1.85
C ARG A 7 1.08 -0.48 2.82
N THR A 8 0.76 -0.11 4.06
CA THR A 8 1.76 0.31 5.04
C THR A 8 2.68 -0.86 5.40
N ASN A 9 3.99 -0.66 5.29
CA ASN A 9 5.03 -1.67 5.55
C ASN A 9 4.87 -2.96 4.71
N ILE A 10 4.31 -2.85 3.50
CA ILE A 10 4.20 -3.96 2.55
C ILE A 10 4.95 -3.59 1.28
N HIS A 11 5.84 -4.48 0.84
CA HIS A 11 6.73 -4.22 -0.29
C HIS A 11 6.65 -5.35 -1.31
N PHE A 12 6.14 -5.04 -2.51
CA PHE A 12 6.09 -5.94 -3.66
C PHE A 12 6.87 -5.34 -4.82
N THR A 13 7.56 -6.19 -5.58
CA THR A 13 8.26 -5.81 -6.82
C THR A 13 7.87 -6.77 -7.93
N LEU A 14 7.90 -6.32 -9.19
CA LEU A 14 7.45 -7.15 -10.31
C LEU A 14 8.33 -8.39 -10.54
N LYS A 15 9.62 -8.33 -10.19
CA LYS A 15 10.60 -9.38 -10.50
C LYS A 15 10.98 -10.26 -9.32
N LYS A 16 11.25 -9.68 -8.14
CA LYS A 16 11.77 -10.42 -6.98
C LYS A 16 10.70 -10.84 -5.99
N ASN A 17 9.73 -9.97 -5.73
CA ASN A 17 8.63 -10.25 -4.81
C ASN A 17 7.27 -9.88 -5.44
N PRO A 18 6.83 -10.59 -6.48
CA PRO A 18 5.54 -10.31 -7.12
C PRO A 18 4.40 -10.67 -6.17
N LEU A 19 3.34 -9.85 -6.20
CA LEU A 19 2.10 -10.12 -5.48
C LEU A 19 1.52 -11.47 -5.91
N LYS A 20 1.17 -12.30 -4.92
CA LYS A 20 0.53 -13.60 -5.11
C LYS A 20 -0.85 -13.60 -4.49
N PHE A 21 -1.64 -14.59 -4.89
CA PHE A 21 -2.96 -14.81 -4.30
C PHE A 21 -2.89 -15.11 -2.80
N ASP A 22 -1.83 -15.78 -2.34
CA ASP A 22 -1.64 -16.12 -0.94
C ASP A 22 -1.49 -14.87 -0.05
N ASP A 23 -0.91 -13.79 -0.58
CA ASP A 23 -0.77 -12.53 0.14
C ASP A 23 -2.13 -11.85 0.41
N LEU A 24 -3.16 -12.21 -0.35
CA LEU A 24 -4.53 -11.68 -0.20
C LEU A 24 -5.40 -12.55 0.72
N GLN A 25 -4.91 -13.69 1.21
CA GLN A 25 -5.71 -14.61 2.03
C GLN A 25 -6.21 -13.97 3.32
N ASP A 26 -5.37 -13.19 4.00
CA ASP A 26 -5.76 -12.50 5.23
C ASP A 26 -6.88 -11.48 4.98
N PHE A 27 -6.77 -10.71 3.89
CA PHE A 27 -7.83 -9.81 3.45
C PHE A 27 -9.13 -10.57 3.15
N ILE A 28 -9.07 -11.70 2.43
CA ILE A 28 -10.26 -12.49 2.09
C ILE A 28 -10.93 -13.02 3.36
N ALA A 29 -10.15 -13.52 4.32
CA ALA A 29 -10.65 -13.98 5.62
C ALA A 29 -11.32 -12.84 6.39
N CYS A 30 -10.66 -11.67 6.48
CA CYS A 30 -11.21 -10.47 7.11
C CYS A 30 -12.48 -9.95 6.43
N TYR A 31 -12.52 -9.99 5.09
CA TYR A 31 -13.66 -9.58 4.28
C TYR A 31 -14.87 -10.49 4.52
N ASN A 32 -14.62 -11.79 4.75
CA ASN A 32 -15.62 -12.82 4.99
C ASN A 32 -16.76 -12.77 3.95
N PRO A 33 -16.49 -13.19 2.70
CA PRO A 33 -17.46 -13.08 1.61
C PRO A 33 -18.74 -13.90 1.86
N THR A 34 -18.65 -14.97 2.65
CA THR A 34 -19.80 -15.81 3.02
C THR A 34 -20.77 -15.06 3.93
N ASN A 35 -20.27 -14.24 4.86
CA ASN A 35 -21.13 -13.43 5.72
C ASN A 35 -20.46 -12.13 6.19
N ARG A 36 -20.74 -11.04 5.47
CA ARG A 36 -20.25 -9.69 5.80
C ARG A 36 -20.69 -9.14 7.16
N HIS A 37 -21.71 -9.73 7.80
CA HIS A 37 -22.19 -9.30 9.12
C HIS A 37 -21.38 -9.92 10.27
N GLN A 38 -20.56 -10.93 9.98
CA GLN A 38 -19.67 -11.60 10.94
C GLN A 38 -18.20 -11.17 10.78
N ARG A 39 -17.97 -10.01 10.17
CA ARG A 39 -16.63 -9.41 10.11
C ARG A 39 -16.21 -8.97 11.50
N GLN A 40 -14.98 -9.28 11.88
CA GLN A 40 -14.37 -8.86 13.13
C GLN A 40 -13.13 -8.04 12.80
N ALA A 41 -12.98 -6.88 13.43
CA ALA A 41 -11.79 -6.07 13.25
C ALA A 41 -10.57 -6.79 13.83
N THR A 42 -9.44 -6.73 13.13
CA THR A 42 -8.16 -7.12 13.72
C THR A 42 -7.54 -5.97 14.51
N TRP A 43 -7.94 -4.73 14.19
CA TRP A 43 -7.56 -3.55 14.94
C TRP A 43 -8.35 -3.40 16.24
N SER A 44 -7.65 -3.06 17.32
CA SER A 44 -8.23 -2.61 18.59
C SER A 44 -7.25 -1.66 19.30
N GLU A 45 -7.66 -1.04 20.41
CA GLU A 45 -6.74 -0.21 21.22
C GLU A 45 -5.57 -1.05 21.78
N ASP A 46 -5.81 -2.32 22.08
CA ASP A 46 -4.79 -3.28 22.53
C ASP A 46 -3.98 -3.90 21.37
N ASN A 47 -4.47 -3.76 20.14
CA ASN A 47 -3.78 -4.20 18.91
C ASN A 47 -3.82 -3.10 17.83
N PRO A 48 -3.03 -2.03 18.01
CA PRO A 48 -3.06 -0.88 17.11
C PRO A 48 -2.53 -1.20 15.70
N ASP A 49 -1.79 -2.30 15.56
CA ASP A 49 -1.19 -2.76 14.31
C ASP A 49 -2.13 -3.62 13.45
N GLY A 50 -3.36 -3.85 13.91
CA GLY A 50 -4.36 -4.56 13.14
C GLY A 50 -4.68 -3.87 11.81
N ARG A 51 -4.59 -4.60 10.70
CA ARG A 51 -4.79 -4.10 9.33
C ARG A 51 -6.25 -3.97 8.91
N TRP A 52 -7.20 -4.54 9.66
CA TRP A 52 -8.63 -4.50 9.35
C TRP A 52 -9.40 -3.74 10.41
N ARG A 53 -9.94 -2.57 10.04
CA ARG A 53 -10.62 -1.65 10.95
C ARG A 53 -11.97 -1.19 10.41
N GLN A 54 -12.95 -1.11 11.32
CA GLN A 54 -14.26 -0.54 11.04
C GLN A 54 -14.31 0.93 11.45
N PHE A 55 -14.92 1.75 10.60
CA PHE A 55 -15.25 3.15 10.86
C PHE A 55 -16.77 3.33 10.81
N SER A 56 -17.34 4.04 11.78
CA SER A 56 -18.75 4.41 11.77
C SER A 56 -19.03 5.51 10.74
N TYR A 57 -20.31 5.78 10.50
CA TYR A 57 -20.70 6.92 9.67
C TYR A 57 -20.24 8.24 10.30
N ASP A 58 -20.44 8.38 11.62
CA ASP A 58 -20.08 9.57 12.37
C ASP A 58 -18.57 9.83 12.34
N ASP A 59 -17.75 8.77 12.42
CA ASP A 59 -16.29 8.87 12.31
C ASP A 59 -15.85 9.45 10.95
N ILE A 60 -16.61 9.16 9.89
CA ILE A 60 -16.26 9.56 8.52
C ILE A 60 -16.77 10.97 8.23
N ILE A 61 -18.01 11.28 8.64
CA ILE A 61 -18.61 12.59 8.36
C ILE A 61 -17.93 13.70 9.15
N ALA A 62 -17.37 13.38 10.33
CA ALA A 62 -16.60 14.33 11.13
C ALA A 62 -15.23 14.69 10.53
N ARG A 63 -14.74 13.95 9.53
CA ARG A 63 -13.45 14.21 8.88
C ARG A 63 -13.52 15.42 7.97
N ASP A 64 -12.40 16.13 7.83
CA ASP A 64 -12.28 17.21 6.86
C ASP A 64 -12.69 16.72 5.46
N LYS A 65 -13.60 17.46 4.83
CA LYS A 65 -14.16 17.16 3.51
C LYS A 65 -14.74 15.73 3.37
N THR A 66 -15.07 15.07 4.49
CA THR A 66 -15.54 13.68 4.48
C THR A 66 -14.53 12.75 3.77
N SER A 67 -13.23 13.02 3.93
CA SER A 67 -12.18 12.28 3.24
C SER A 67 -12.14 10.81 3.67
N LEU A 68 -12.15 9.90 2.68
CA LEU A 68 -11.94 8.46 2.86
C LEU A 68 -10.46 8.06 2.84
N ASP A 69 -9.56 9.03 2.67
CA ASP A 69 -8.12 8.82 2.79
C ASP A 69 -7.78 8.63 4.29
N ILE A 70 -7.88 7.38 4.76
CA ILE A 70 -7.81 7.01 6.17
C ILE A 70 -6.68 5.99 6.37
N PHE A 71 -5.72 6.34 7.22
CA PHE A 71 -4.61 5.48 7.64
C PHE A 71 -4.42 5.60 9.16
N TRP A 72 -4.00 4.52 9.80
CA TRP A 72 -3.70 4.48 11.24
C TRP A 72 -2.40 3.77 11.59
N LEU A 73 -1.90 2.93 10.68
CA LEU A 73 -0.58 2.31 10.82
C LEU A 73 0.50 3.35 10.56
N ARG A 74 1.61 3.23 11.29
CA ARG A 74 2.79 4.06 11.09
C ARG A 74 3.74 3.36 10.13
N ASP A 75 4.36 4.15 9.26
CA ASP A 75 5.41 3.66 8.38
C ASP A 75 6.70 3.43 9.19
N ASP A 76 7.21 2.21 9.12
CA ASP A 76 8.41 1.80 9.86
C ASP A 76 9.67 2.50 9.33
N SER A 77 9.69 2.87 8.04
CA SER A 77 10.83 3.53 7.39
C SER A 77 11.02 4.99 7.84
N LEU A 78 9.94 5.65 8.29
CA LEU A 78 9.98 7.03 8.79
C LEU A 78 10.42 7.11 10.25
N ALA A 79 10.30 6.02 11.01
CA ALA A 79 10.60 5.97 12.43
C ALA A 79 11.95 5.32 12.75
N ASN A 80 12.47 4.43 11.90
CA ASN A 80 13.71 3.71 12.13
C ASN A 80 14.50 3.49 10.83
N LEU A 81 15.67 4.15 10.72
CA LEU A 81 16.64 3.93 9.64
C LEU A 81 17.13 2.46 9.58
N ASP A 82 16.97 1.71 10.67
CA ASP A 82 17.34 0.30 10.78
C ASP A 82 16.33 -0.65 10.10
N ASN A 83 15.16 -0.16 9.68
CA ASN A 83 14.12 -0.92 8.94
C ASN A 83 14.15 -0.65 7.43
N LEU A 84 15.27 -0.13 6.90
CA LEU A 84 15.46 -0.03 5.47
C LEU A 84 15.47 -1.44 4.83
N PRO A 85 14.98 -1.58 3.58
CA PRO A 85 15.18 -2.80 2.81
C PRO A 85 16.66 -3.15 2.73
N ASP A 86 16.96 -4.43 2.49
CA ASP A 86 18.33 -4.87 2.25
C ASP A 86 18.99 -3.97 1.17
N PRO A 87 20.26 -3.56 1.31
CA PRO A 87 20.95 -2.71 0.34
C PRO A 87 20.81 -3.19 -1.11
N ASP A 88 20.75 -4.50 -1.34
CA ASP A 88 20.58 -5.07 -2.68
C ASP A 88 19.18 -4.80 -3.25
N ILE A 89 18.14 -4.77 -2.41
CA ILE A 89 16.77 -4.41 -2.80
C ILE A 89 16.71 -2.92 -3.11
N LEU A 90 17.29 -2.08 -2.24
CA LEU A 90 17.30 -0.63 -2.43
C LEU A 90 18.07 -0.23 -3.70
N ALA A 91 19.20 -0.87 -3.98
CA ALA A 91 19.98 -0.62 -5.19
C ALA A 91 19.18 -0.96 -6.46
N GLU A 92 18.44 -2.07 -6.45
CA GLU A 92 17.58 -2.45 -7.57
C GLU A 92 16.39 -1.52 -7.77
N GLU A 93 15.75 -1.07 -6.68
CA GLU A 93 14.68 -0.07 -6.78
C GLU A 93 15.20 1.24 -7.39
N ILE A 94 16.40 1.68 -7.01
CA ILE A 94 17.03 2.86 -7.61
C ILE A 94 17.27 2.63 -9.10
N ILE A 95 17.78 1.47 -9.49
CA ILE A 95 18.03 1.13 -10.90
C ILE A 95 16.71 1.11 -11.69
N GLU A 96 15.68 0.40 -11.22
CA GLU A 96 14.38 0.33 -11.91
C GLU A 96 13.74 1.71 -12.05
N ASN A 97 13.81 2.56 -11.02
CA ASN A 97 13.30 3.94 -11.10
C ASN A 97 14.07 4.78 -12.13
N ILE A 98 15.40 4.66 -12.17
CA ILE A 98 16.24 5.37 -13.15
C ILE A 98 15.95 4.87 -14.58
N GLU A 99 15.78 3.56 -14.78
CA GLU A 99 15.42 2.99 -16.07
C GLU A 99 14.05 3.47 -16.55
N ALA A 100 13.04 3.48 -15.68
CA ALA A 100 11.71 4.00 -15.99
C ALA A 100 11.75 5.49 -16.34
N ALA A 101 12.53 6.29 -15.58
CA ALA A 101 12.72 7.70 -15.88
C ALA A 101 13.43 7.91 -17.23
N LEU A 102 14.48 7.13 -17.52
CA LEU A 102 15.21 7.17 -18.78
C LEU A 102 14.29 6.85 -19.96
N GLU A 103 13.43 5.84 -19.82
CA GLU A 103 12.48 5.46 -20.87
C GLU A 103 11.47 6.59 -21.15
N GLY A 104 10.95 7.23 -20.10
CA GLY A 104 10.10 8.41 -20.25
C GLY A 104 10.80 9.56 -21.00
N PHE A 105 12.10 9.76 -20.78
CA PHE A 105 12.87 10.76 -21.54
C PHE A 105 13.07 10.37 -23.01
N LYS A 106 13.28 9.09 -23.32
CA LYS A 106 13.36 8.61 -24.70
C LYS A 106 12.04 8.77 -25.44
N ASP A 107 10.91 8.47 -24.78
CA ASP A 107 9.58 8.66 -25.36
C ASP A 107 9.31 10.13 -25.68
N LEU A 108 9.71 11.04 -24.77
CA LEU A 108 9.63 12.48 -24.99
C LEU A 108 10.52 12.90 -26.17
N GLN A 109 11.75 12.39 -26.25
CA GLN A 109 12.67 12.67 -27.36
C GLN A 109 12.12 12.16 -28.70
N ALA A 110 11.54 10.96 -28.73
CA ALA A 110 10.92 10.39 -29.93
C ALA A 110 9.71 11.22 -30.38
N THR A 111 8.90 11.70 -29.43
CA THR A 111 7.76 12.59 -29.71
C THR A 111 8.21 13.92 -30.30
N LEU A 112 9.29 14.50 -29.79
CA LEU A 112 9.86 15.76 -30.30
C LEU A 112 10.51 15.58 -31.69
N ASN A 113 11.12 14.43 -31.96
CA ASN A 113 11.78 14.14 -33.25
C ASN A 113 10.81 13.63 -34.32
N GLY A 114 9.64 13.10 -33.95
CA GLY A 114 8.60 12.62 -34.87
C GLY A 114 7.58 13.69 -35.29
N GLY A 115 7.82 14.95 -34.93
CA GLY A 115 6.99 16.12 -35.27
C GLY A 115 7.39 16.86 -36.55
N GLU A 116 8.01 16.18 -37.52
CA GLU A 116 8.16 16.64 -38.92
C GLU A 116 7.18 15.94 -39.86
#